data_AF-A0A6I7QX53-F1
#
_entry.id   AF-A0A6I7QX53-F1
#
_cell.length_a   1.000
_cell.length_b   1.000
_cell.length_c   1.000
_cell.angle_alpha   90.00
_cell.angle_beta   90.00
_cell.angle_gamma   90.00
#
_symmetry.space_group_name_H-M   'P 1'
#
loop_
_entity.id
_entity.type
_entity.pdbx_description
1 polymer ?
#
loop_
_entity_poly.entity_id
_entity_poly.type
_entity_poly.pdbx_seq_one_letter_code
_entity_poly.pdbx_strand_id
1 'polypeptide(L)' 'MQTGPWHGVDLQINVEWLRGELATGIKRINWPATADDVRQFVPDSGQRSLDLWNRDLYLGQLPKIR' A
#
# COMPACT_ATOMS: atom_id res chain seq x y z
N MET A 1 -14.10 13.72 14.58
CA MET A 1 -12.98 14.60 14.18
C MET A 1 -11.98 13.74 13.43
N GLN A 2 -11.48 14.17 12.27
CA GLN A 2 -10.59 13.36 11.44
C GLN A 2 -9.19 13.37 12.05
N THR A 3 -8.83 12.32 12.77
CA THR A 3 -7.48 12.14 13.35
C THR A 3 -6.58 11.48 12.33
N GLY A 4 -5.35 12.00 12.15
CA GLY A 4 -4.38 11.42 11.21
C GLY A 4 -3.28 12.40 10.80
N PRO A 5 -2.28 11.93 10.03
CA PRO A 5 -1.13 12.72 9.61
C PRO A 5 -1.49 13.94 8.75
N TRP A 6 -2.72 14.00 8.26
CA TRP A 6 -3.26 15.06 7.39
C TRP A 6 -4.17 16.06 8.13
N HIS A 7 -4.27 15.96 9.46
CA HIS A 7 -5.12 16.83 10.25
C HIS A 7 -4.66 18.29 10.14
N GLY A 8 -5.58 19.19 9.74
CA GLY A 8 -5.31 20.62 9.59
C GLY A 8 -4.54 21.00 8.33
N VAL A 9 -4.30 20.05 7.42
CA VAL A 9 -3.67 20.31 6.12
C VAL A 9 -4.75 20.54 5.08
N ASP A 10 -4.72 21.69 4.40
CA ASP A 10 -5.56 21.93 3.23
C ASP A 10 -4.99 21.16 2.03
N LEU A 11 -5.54 19.97 1.80
CA LEU A 11 -5.10 19.06 0.75
C LEU A 11 -6.02 19.18 -0.46
N GLN A 12 -5.43 19.45 -1.62
CA GLN A 12 -6.11 19.22 -2.89
C GLN A 12 -6.12 17.73 -3.22
N ILE A 13 -7.14 17.04 -2.69
CA ILE A 13 -7.32 15.60 -2.91
C ILE A 13 -7.75 15.39 -4.36
N ASN A 14 -6.83 14.87 -5.17
CA ASN A 14 -7.08 14.39 -6.52
C ASN A 14 -6.36 13.05 -6.74
N VAL A 15 -6.59 12.43 -7.90
CA VAL A 15 -6.04 11.10 -8.21
C VAL A 15 -4.51 11.12 -8.28
N GLU A 16 -3.91 12.22 -8.73
CA GLU A 16 -2.45 12.36 -8.78
C GLU A 16 -1.84 12.44 -7.39
N TRP A 17 -2.44 13.23 -6.49
CA TRP A 17 -2.08 13.31 -5.08
C TRP A 17 -2.21 11.93 -4.41
N LEU A 18 -3.33 11.23 -4.62
CA LEU A 18 -3.56 9.90 -4.06
C LEU A 18 -2.50 8.89 -4.52
N ARG A 19 -2.19 8.86 -5.82
CA ARG A 19 -1.15 7.97 -6.36
C ARG A 19 0.22 8.31 -5.76
N GLY A 20 0.52 9.60 -5.56
CA GLY A 20 1.75 10.07 -4.92
C GLY A 20 1.88 9.57 -3.49
N GLU A 21 0.84 9.76 -2.67
CA GLU A 21 0.84 9.30 -1.27
C GLU A 21 0.89 7.78 -1.14
N LEU A 22 0.15 7.05 -1.99
CA LEU A 22 0.22 5.59 -2.04
C LEU A 22 1.62 5.11 -2.45
N ALA A 23 2.25 5.76 -3.43
CA ALA A 23 3.62 5.43 -3.81
C ALA A 23 4.61 5.64 -2.66
N THR A 24 4.46 6.73 -1.90
CA THR A 24 5.25 7.01 -0.70
C THR A 24 5.03 5.93 0.35
N GLY A 25 3.78 5.52 0.62
CA GLY A 25 3.47 4.41 1.52
C GLY A 25 4.09 3.09 1.10
N ILE A 26 3.88 2.68 -0.16
CA ILE A 26 4.40 1.44 -0.76
C ILE A 26 5.92 1.34 -0.64
N LYS A 27 6.65 2.45 -0.82
CA LYS A 27 8.12 2.50 -0.72
C LYS A 27 8.63 2.32 0.71
N ARG A 28 7.83 2.61 1.74
CA ARG A 28 8.21 2.53 3.16
C ARG A 28 7.94 1.17 3.79
N ILE A 29 7.16 0.32 3.14
CA ILE A 29 6.80 -1.02 3.65
C ILE A 29 8.02 -1.94 3.62
N ASN A 30 8.25 -2.65 4.72
CA ASN A 30 9.15 -3.79 4.76
C ASN A 30 8.40 -5.02 4.23
N TRP A 31 8.46 -5.23 2.92
CA TRP A 31 7.65 -6.23 2.22
C TRP A 31 7.78 -7.66 2.77
N PRO A 32 8.99 -8.20 3.03
CA PRO A 32 9.12 -9.51 3.67
C PRO A 32 8.43 -9.59 5.04
N ALA A 33 8.68 -8.62 5.93
CA ALA A 33 8.09 -8.63 7.27
C ALA A 33 6.57 -8.49 7.23
N THR A 34 6.04 -7.66 6.33
CA THR A 34 4.59 -7.49 6.15
C THR A 34 3.95 -8.74 5.54
N ALA A 35 4.60 -9.41 4.58
CA ALA A 35 4.10 -10.67 4.03
C ALA A 35 4.03 -11.75 5.12
N ASP A 36 5.04 -11.84 5.99
CA ASP A 36 5.07 -12.76 7.12
C ASP A 36 3.96 -12.47 8.13
N ASP A 37 3.76 -11.20 8.50
CA ASP A 37 2.71 -10.77 9.42
C ASP A 37 1.30 -11.10 8.89
N VAL A 38 1.07 -10.90 7.59
CA VAL A 38 -0.21 -11.19 6.93
C VAL A 38 -0.42 -12.68 6.71
N ARG A 39 0.64 -13.49 6.57
CA ARG A 39 0.55 -14.92 6.20
C ARG A 39 -0.35 -15.73 7.14
N GLN A 40 -0.36 -15.41 8.44
CA GLN A 40 -1.20 -16.09 9.42
C GLN A 40 -2.72 -15.92 9.18
N PHE A 41 -3.12 -14.92 8.40
CA PHE A 41 -4.52 -14.62 8.10
C PHE A 41 -4.96 -15.12 6.72
N VAL A 42 -4.03 -15.68 5.93
CA VAL A 42 -4.29 -16.12 4.55
C VAL A 42 -4.38 -17.65 4.49
N PRO A 43 -5.45 -18.22 3.91
CA PRO A 43 -5.55 -19.66 3.70
C PRO A 43 -4.37 -20.20 2.89
N ASP A 44 -4.00 -21.48 3.09
CA ASP A 44 -2.85 -22.11 2.41
C ASP A 44 -2.87 -21.93 0.89
N SER A 45 -4.05 -21.95 0.27
CA SER A 45 -4.22 -21.73 -1.17
C SER A 45 -3.79 -20.34 -1.65
N GLY A 46 -3.81 -19.35 -0.76
CA GLY A 46 -3.42 -17.96 -1.02
C GLY A 46 -2.01 -17.61 -0.58
N GLN A 47 -1.34 -18.43 0.23
CA GLN A 47 -0.03 -18.07 0.82
C GLN A 47 1.06 -17.84 -0.23
N ARG A 48 1.09 -18.62 -1.32
CA ARG A 48 2.06 -18.42 -2.42
C ARG A 48 1.96 -17.04 -3.08
N SER A 49 0.80 -16.40 -3.01
CA SER A 49 0.62 -15.05 -3.57
C SER A 49 1.36 -13.99 -2.75
N LEU A 50 1.59 -14.24 -1.46
CA LEU A 50 2.32 -13.33 -0.57
C LEU A 50 3.80 -13.28 -0.93
N ASP A 51 4.36 -14.37 -1.46
CA ASP A 51 5.77 -14.40 -1.90
C ASP A 51 6.02 -13.51 -3.13
N LEU A 52 4.95 -13.14 -3.84
CA LEU A 52 5.02 -12.19 -4.96
C LEU A 52 4.98 -10.74 -4.49
N TRP A 53 4.63 -10.47 -3.24
CA TRP A 53 4.51 -9.11 -2.73
C TRP A 53 5.86 -8.44 -2.71
N ASN A 54 5.97 -7.37 -3.47
CA ASN A 54 7.13 -6.50 -3.43
C ASN A 54 6.72 -5.09 -3.85
N ARG A 55 7.61 -4.15 -3.59
CA ARG A 55 7.45 -2.75 -3.93
C ARG A 55 7.05 -2.54 -5.39
N ASP A 56 7.73 -3.22 -6.31
CA ASP A 56 7.60 -2.94 -7.75
C ASP A 56 6.26 -3.47 -8.30
N LEU A 57 5.78 -4.62 -7.80
CA LEU A 57 4.46 -5.17 -8.10
C LEU A 57 3.37 -4.16 -7.76
N TYR A 58 3.41 -3.59 -6.55
CA TYR A 58 2.38 -2.67 -6.05
C TYR A 58 2.50 -1.28 -6.68
N LEU A 59 3.73 -0.76 -6.91
CA LEU A 59 3.92 0.47 -7.69
C LEU A 59 3.36 0.32 -9.10
N GLY A 60 3.52 -0.85 -9.73
CA GLY A 60 2.95 -1.16 -11.04
C GLY A 60 1.41 -1.19 -11.09
N GLN A 61 0.72 -1.26 -9.95
CA GLN A 61 -0.74 -1.17 -9.89
C GLN A 61 -1.25 0.27 -9.84
N LEU A 62 -0.44 1.23 -9.39
CA LEU A 62 -0.88 2.63 -9.21
C LEU A 62 -1.45 3.29 -10.47
N PRO A 63 -0.95 3.05 -11.69
CA PRO A 63 -1.53 3.61 -12.91
C PRO A 63 -2.97 3.14 -13.20
N LYS A 64 -3.41 2.03 -12.59
CA LYS A 64 -4.77 1.48 -12.80
C LYS A 64 -5.85 2.19 -11.99
N ILE A 65 -5.45 2.97 -10.98
CA ILE A 65 -6.37 3.75 -10.14
C ILE A 65 -6.94 4.89 -11.00
N ARG A 66 -8.26 5.02 -11.09
CA ARG A 66 -8.97 6.05 -11.89
C ARG A 66 -9.73 7.01 -11.01
#